data_AF-E4YIH6-F1
#
_entry.id   AF-E4YIH6-F1
#
_cell.length_a   1.000
_cell.length_b   1.000
_cell.length_c   1.000
_cell.angle_alpha   90.00
_cell.angle_beta   90.00
_cell.angle_gamma   90.00
#
_symmetry.space_group_name_H-M   'P 1'
#
loop_
_entity.id
_entity.type
_entity.pdbx_description
1 polymer ?
#
loop_
_entity_poly.entity_id
_entity_poly.type
_entity_poly.pdbx_seq_one_letter_code
_entity_poly.pdbx_strand_id
1 'polypeptide(L)'
;MTTTASASNNWVGCHPDMNECYRTQLACSVSMTYLSGPDKYQFDSNGIPDHNAWGMAGNSATIVEQSNSFRVPRVPVLLDIDSMTPAGQGAIAFAKNGVSIFGPYNSGCCDATFEEIRSMDYCLGHPANGNYHYHYFSKNTEGGAGCLNSCAAGVVSDLVGVAKDGFPIYGPMQWWSPSEEKIYLDAAACADCELRQIREYQTDVCGGIEVADGSAEDGTTYRYIVTGTFPFNLQCYRGDISLSRTPAGAGWREFTVNNSCGINNTEGGTCELMNEDFLQSLGCTPGNCPYNPNTLRKLNYWQRSRTHVVDDVYHQCDGCTDDNCITYTTTTSTTSTTTTPTTTTTSTTTTTTTTTTSTTTTTTTTSTTTTTTTTTTTTTTTTTTTTTTSTTSTTTTTRKLKFRKL
;
A
#
# COMPACT_ATOMS: atom_id res chain seq x y z
N MET A 1 -28.21 5.42 20.63
CA MET A 1 -29.46 4.63 20.55
C MET A 1 -29.04 3.16 20.40
N THR A 2 -29.89 2.20 20.75
CA THR A 2 -29.65 0.73 20.68
C THR A 2 -29.06 0.31 19.32
N THR A 3 -27.85 -0.24 19.25
CA THR A 3 -27.42 -1.65 19.43
C THR A 3 -28.12 -2.62 18.46
N THR A 4 -27.31 -3.36 17.70
CA THR A 4 -27.64 -4.33 16.65
C THR A 4 -27.80 -3.74 15.24
N ALA A 5 -27.12 -4.35 14.26
CA ALA A 5 -27.62 -4.29 12.89
C ALA A 5 -29.10 -4.68 12.88
N SER A 6 -29.90 -4.05 12.03
CA SER A 6 -31.35 -4.16 12.08
C SER A 6 -31.88 -4.60 10.73
N ALA A 7 -33.07 -5.21 10.73
CA ALA A 7 -33.76 -5.57 9.49
C ALA A 7 -33.91 -4.38 8.51
N SER A 8 -33.87 -3.14 9.01
CA SER A 8 -33.97 -1.91 8.21
C SER A 8 -32.76 -1.61 7.33
N ASN A 9 -31.60 -2.22 7.56
CA ASN A 9 -30.45 -2.17 6.63
C ASN A 9 -30.06 -3.55 6.10
N ASN A 10 -30.98 -4.52 6.16
CA ASN A 10 -30.81 -5.90 5.72
C ASN A 10 -29.52 -6.58 6.23
N TRP A 11 -29.02 -6.21 7.41
CA TRP A 11 -27.80 -6.77 7.97
C TRP A 11 -26.57 -6.61 7.06
N VAL A 12 -26.56 -5.65 6.12
CA VAL A 12 -25.47 -5.47 5.15
C VAL A 12 -24.13 -5.27 5.89
N GLY A 13 -23.20 -6.21 5.72
CA GLY A 13 -21.90 -6.25 6.39
C GLY A 13 -21.81 -7.13 7.64
N CYS A 14 -22.90 -7.80 8.04
CA CYS A 14 -22.90 -8.78 9.14
C CYS A 14 -22.89 -10.21 8.60
N HIS A 15 -22.07 -11.08 9.20
CA HIS A 15 -21.99 -12.48 8.77
C HIS A 15 -23.31 -13.22 9.06
N PRO A 16 -23.87 -13.97 8.09
CA PRO A 16 -25.20 -14.60 8.21
C PRO A 16 -25.29 -15.67 9.32
N ASP A 17 -24.16 -16.27 9.71
CA ASP A 17 -24.10 -17.30 10.74
C ASP A 17 -23.97 -16.77 12.19
N MET A 18 -24.06 -15.46 12.41
CA MET A 18 -23.88 -14.85 13.73
C MET A 18 -25.19 -14.40 14.37
N ASN A 19 -25.42 -14.79 15.63
CA ASN A 19 -26.63 -14.44 16.38
C ASN A 19 -26.70 -12.95 16.79
N GLU A 20 -25.56 -12.26 16.91
CA GLU A 20 -25.47 -10.85 17.26
C GLU A 20 -24.41 -10.15 16.41
N CYS A 21 -24.80 -9.08 15.72
CA CYS A 21 -23.90 -8.20 14.97
C CYS A 21 -23.91 -6.81 15.61
N TYR A 22 -22.78 -6.38 16.15
CA TYR A 22 -22.64 -5.09 16.80
C TYR A 22 -22.33 -4.02 15.77
N ARG A 23 -23.36 -3.36 15.22
CA ARG A 23 -23.13 -2.10 14.52
C ARG A 23 -22.74 -1.03 15.54
N THR A 24 -21.48 -0.65 15.54
CA THR A 24 -20.96 0.43 16.36
C THR A 24 -21.58 1.76 15.87
N GLN A 25 -22.53 2.33 16.62
CA GLN A 25 -23.06 3.68 16.37
C GLN A 25 -22.10 4.78 16.88
N LEU A 26 -20.80 4.54 16.82
CA LEU A 26 -19.82 5.54 17.16
C LEU A 26 -19.45 6.27 15.88
N ALA A 27 -19.38 7.60 15.94
CA ALA A 27 -18.98 8.38 14.79
C ALA A 27 -17.48 8.21 14.61
N CYS A 28 -17.03 7.76 13.44
CA CYS A 28 -15.61 7.81 13.09
C CYS A 28 -15.10 9.25 13.26
N SER A 29 -13.99 9.39 13.99
CA SER A 29 -13.28 10.65 14.16
C SER A 29 -11.80 10.43 13.87
N VAL A 30 -11.29 11.20 12.91
CA VAL A 30 -9.89 11.26 12.57
C VAL A 30 -9.54 12.70 12.23
N SER A 31 -8.40 13.17 12.72
CA SER A 31 -7.87 14.48 12.37
C SER A 31 -6.36 14.41 12.22
N MET A 32 -5.85 15.20 11.28
CA MET A 32 -4.43 15.40 11.08
C MET A 32 -4.14 16.89 11.13
N THR A 33 -3.27 17.30 12.05
CA THR A 33 -2.89 18.69 12.25
C THR A 33 -1.41 18.87 11.96
N TYR A 34 -1.06 19.77 11.06
CA TYR A 34 0.32 20.18 10.87
C TYR A 34 0.77 21.12 12.00
N LEU A 35 1.85 20.74 12.67
CA LEU A 35 2.47 21.50 13.74
C LEU A 35 3.76 22.13 13.22
N SER A 36 3.69 23.40 12.83
CA SER A 36 4.82 24.13 12.23
C SER A 36 6.02 24.28 13.17
N GLY A 37 5.79 24.41 14.48
CA GLY A 37 6.88 24.51 15.47
C GLY A 37 7.79 23.27 15.50
N PRO A 38 7.26 22.07 15.77
CA PRO A 38 8.06 20.84 15.80
C PRO A 38 8.29 20.20 14.41
N ASP A 39 7.75 20.77 13.33
CA ASP A 39 7.68 20.22 11.96
C ASP A 39 7.15 18.77 11.90
N LYS A 40 5.92 18.58 12.42
CA LYS A 40 5.27 17.25 12.55
C LYS A 40 3.82 17.28 12.14
N TYR A 41 3.30 16.13 11.74
CA TYR A 41 1.85 15.90 11.71
C TYR A 41 1.43 15.23 13.01
N GLN A 42 0.43 15.80 13.69
CA GLN A 42 -0.27 15.14 14.78
C GLN A 42 -1.51 14.46 14.22
N PHE A 43 -1.62 13.17 14.50
CA PHE A 43 -2.78 12.34 14.20
C PHE A 43 -3.57 12.11 15.48
N ASP A 44 -4.87 12.38 15.45
CA ASP A 44 -5.80 12.05 16.54
C ASP A 44 -6.97 11.27 15.97
N SER A 45 -7.33 10.14 16.61
CA SER A 45 -8.48 9.34 16.21
C SER A 45 -9.15 8.62 17.38
N ASN A 46 -10.44 8.36 17.23
CA ASN A 46 -11.18 7.47 18.13
C ASN A 46 -11.15 5.99 17.72
N GLY A 47 -10.42 5.61 16.67
CA GLY A 47 -10.23 4.22 16.27
C GLY A 47 -11.51 3.50 15.80
N ILE A 48 -12.57 4.26 15.52
CA ILE A 48 -13.85 3.71 15.06
C ILE A 48 -13.84 3.63 13.53
N PRO A 49 -14.12 2.46 12.93
CA PRO A 49 -14.20 2.32 11.50
C PRO A 49 -15.35 3.16 10.90
N ASP A 50 -15.13 3.67 9.70
CA ASP A 50 -16.11 4.38 8.87
C ASP A 50 -17.09 3.46 8.12
N HIS A 51 -17.02 2.16 8.39
CA HIS A 51 -17.83 1.12 7.79
C HIS A 51 -18.41 0.19 8.87
N ASN A 52 -19.32 -0.70 8.45
CA ASN A 52 -19.88 -1.68 9.38
C ASN A 52 -18.79 -2.68 9.75
N ALA A 53 -18.43 -2.69 11.02
CA ALA A 53 -17.49 -3.62 11.61
C ALA A 53 -18.21 -4.52 12.62
N TRP A 54 -17.65 -5.71 12.86
CA TRP A 54 -18.20 -6.65 13.85
C TRP A 54 -17.09 -7.49 14.51
N GLY A 55 -17.45 -8.22 15.56
CA GLY A 55 -16.55 -9.11 16.30
C GLY A 55 -17.19 -10.48 16.55
N MET A 56 -16.36 -11.53 16.58
CA MET A 56 -16.84 -12.91 16.43
C MET A 56 -17.39 -13.63 17.67
N ALA A 57 -17.02 -13.25 18.90
CA ALA A 57 -17.67 -13.65 20.16
C ALA A 57 -16.82 -13.26 21.38
N GLY A 58 -17.50 -13.17 22.54
CA GLY A 58 -16.89 -12.92 23.84
C GLY A 58 -16.67 -11.44 24.14
N ASN A 59 -16.14 -11.15 25.32
CA ASN A 59 -15.91 -9.76 25.77
C ASN A 59 -14.98 -8.97 24.83
N SER A 60 -14.15 -9.67 24.05
CA SER A 60 -13.23 -9.10 23.06
C SER A 60 -13.91 -8.65 21.76
N ALA A 61 -15.18 -9.03 21.52
CA ALA A 61 -15.92 -8.68 20.29
C ALA A 61 -16.50 -7.26 20.29
N THR A 62 -16.28 -6.49 21.37
CA THR A 62 -16.79 -5.13 21.51
C THR A 62 -15.86 -4.14 20.80
N ILE A 63 -16.45 -3.11 20.18
CA ILE A 63 -15.75 -1.97 19.60
C ILE A 63 -16.12 -0.74 20.43
N VAL A 64 -15.13 -0.02 20.93
CA VAL A 64 -15.32 1.18 21.75
C VAL A 64 -14.37 2.29 21.30
N GLU A 65 -14.73 3.54 21.59
CA GLU A 65 -13.87 4.68 21.24
C GLU A 65 -12.52 4.55 21.93
N GLN A 66 -11.46 4.73 21.14
CA GLN A 66 -10.09 4.84 21.59
C GLN A 66 -9.71 6.31 21.74
N SER A 67 -8.55 6.58 22.34
CA SER A 67 -7.92 7.90 22.35
C SER A 67 -6.54 7.77 21.71
N ASN A 68 -6.55 7.53 20.40
CA ASN A 68 -5.32 7.38 19.63
C ASN A 68 -4.77 8.77 19.34
N SER A 69 -3.53 9.02 19.75
CA SER A 69 -2.84 10.27 19.45
C SER A 69 -1.37 9.98 19.20
N PHE A 70 -0.82 10.51 18.10
CA PHE A 70 0.55 10.25 17.68
C PHE A 70 1.10 11.41 16.85
N ARG A 71 2.42 11.61 16.84
CA ARG A 71 3.09 12.58 15.96
C ARG A 71 4.16 11.92 15.14
N VAL A 72 4.13 12.14 13.83
CA VAL A 72 5.16 11.71 12.87
C VAL A 72 5.94 12.92 12.35
N PRO A 73 7.21 12.76 11.93
CA PRO A 73 7.90 13.80 11.16
C PRO A 73 7.12 14.16 9.89
N ARG A 74 7.14 15.44 9.48
CA ARG A 74 6.59 15.84 8.16
C ARG A 74 7.39 15.21 7.02
N VAL A 75 8.69 15.09 7.20
CA VAL A 75 9.65 14.49 6.26
C VAL A 75 10.30 13.30 6.98
N PRO A 76 9.84 12.06 6.75
CA PRO A 76 10.49 10.88 7.32
C PRO A 76 11.91 10.72 6.77
N VAL A 77 12.80 10.18 7.59
CA VAL A 77 14.21 9.93 7.24
C VAL A 77 14.38 8.44 7.01
N LEU A 78 14.69 8.05 5.76
CA LEU A 78 14.97 6.67 5.40
C LEU A 78 16.29 6.22 6.05
N LEU A 79 16.23 5.12 6.79
CA LEU A 79 17.38 4.45 7.38
C LEU A 79 17.89 3.35 6.45
N ASP A 80 19.19 3.06 6.58
CA ASP A 80 19.79 1.82 6.08
C ASP A 80 19.05 0.62 6.70
N ILE A 81 18.93 -0.46 5.92
CA ILE A 81 18.16 -1.63 6.35
C ILE A 81 18.71 -2.25 7.64
N ASP A 82 20.02 -2.19 7.86
CA ASP A 82 20.69 -2.69 9.06
C ASP A 82 20.43 -1.81 10.31
N SER A 83 19.90 -0.60 10.10
CA SER A 83 19.52 0.35 11.16
C SER A 83 18.00 0.42 11.36
N MET A 84 17.23 -0.47 10.72
CA MET A 84 15.79 -0.54 10.91
C MET A 84 15.40 -0.78 12.38
N THR A 85 14.15 -0.51 12.72
CA THR A 85 13.61 -0.88 14.05
C THR A 85 12.48 -1.86 13.88
N PRO A 86 12.53 -3.08 14.47
CA PRO A 86 11.41 -4.00 14.49
C PRO A 86 10.12 -3.32 14.98
N ALA A 87 9.02 -3.57 14.28
CA ALA A 87 7.74 -3.00 14.65
C ALA A 87 7.25 -3.64 15.96
N GLY A 88 6.64 -2.83 16.82
CA GLY A 88 6.08 -3.31 18.08
C GLY A 88 4.79 -4.10 17.88
N GLN A 89 4.40 -4.88 18.87
CA GLN A 89 3.05 -5.42 18.96
C GLN A 89 2.04 -4.29 19.21
N GLY A 90 0.83 -4.46 18.69
CA GLY A 90 -0.24 -3.46 18.73
C GLY A 90 -0.21 -2.54 17.52
N ALA A 91 -0.71 -1.31 17.69
CA ALA A 91 -0.78 -0.34 16.59
C ALA A 91 0.62 0.07 16.14
N ILE A 92 0.96 -0.21 14.90
CA ILE A 92 2.22 0.18 14.25
C ILE A 92 2.03 1.34 13.26
N ALA A 93 0.78 1.57 12.87
CA ALA A 93 0.36 2.58 11.92
C ALA A 93 -1.10 2.93 12.17
N PHE A 94 -1.58 3.97 11.48
CA PHE A 94 -2.98 4.33 11.47
C PHE A 94 -3.49 4.47 10.04
N ALA A 95 -4.66 3.91 9.78
CA ALA A 95 -5.36 4.02 8.52
C ALA A 95 -5.91 5.43 8.30
N LYS A 96 -6.16 5.79 7.03
CA LYS A 96 -6.77 7.08 6.65
C LYS A 96 -8.14 7.34 7.30
N ASN A 97 -8.84 6.30 7.74
CA ASN A 97 -10.11 6.40 8.46
C ASN A 97 -9.96 6.45 10.00
N GLY A 98 -8.74 6.49 10.56
CA GLY A 98 -8.58 6.54 12.01
C GLY A 98 -8.26 5.20 12.70
N VAL A 99 -8.58 4.08 12.05
CA VAL A 99 -8.42 2.74 12.62
C VAL A 99 -6.94 2.37 12.74
N SER A 100 -6.61 1.63 13.80
CA SER A 100 -5.24 1.14 14.00
C SER A 100 -4.89 0.09 12.94
N ILE A 101 -3.64 0.12 12.45
CA ILE A 101 -3.06 -0.96 11.67
C ILE A 101 -2.05 -1.67 12.57
N PHE A 102 -2.20 -2.98 12.71
CA PHE A 102 -1.33 -3.84 13.51
C PHE A 102 -0.30 -4.54 12.61
N GLY A 103 0.75 -5.09 13.21
CA GLY A 103 1.78 -5.87 12.50
C GLY A 103 1.24 -7.18 11.93
N PRO A 104 2.04 -7.91 11.14
CA PRO A 104 1.64 -9.20 10.58
C PRO A 104 1.53 -10.31 11.62
N TYR A 105 1.79 -10.02 12.89
CA TYR A 105 1.90 -11.01 13.95
C TYR A 105 0.66 -10.98 14.85
N ASN A 106 0.24 -12.16 15.29
CA ASN A 106 -0.66 -12.31 16.42
C ASN A 106 0.07 -12.06 17.76
N SER A 107 -0.65 -12.18 18.87
CA SER A 107 -0.06 -12.06 20.22
C SER A 107 1.03 -13.09 20.57
N GLY A 108 1.08 -14.21 19.85
CA GLY A 108 2.10 -15.26 19.99
C GLY A 108 3.27 -15.09 19.02
N CYS A 109 3.36 -13.98 18.27
CA CYS A 109 4.40 -13.76 17.27
C CYS A 109 4.40 -14.74 16.08
N CYS A 110 3.26 -15.38 15.80
CA CYS A 110 3.01 -16.10 14.55
C CYS A 110 2.30 -15.21 13.54
N ASP A 111 2.38 -15.55 12.25
CA ASP A 111 1.60 -14.92 11.19
C ASP A 111 0.11 -14.87 11.54
N ALA A 112 -0.45 -13.66 11.55
CA ALA A 112 -1.84 -13.40 11.90
C ALA A 112 -2.82 -14.12 10.95
N THR A 113 -2.39 -14.54 9.75
CA THR A 113 -3.27 -15.19 8.77
C THR A 113 -3.72 -16.54 9.29
N PHE A 114 -2.79 -17.35 9.80
CA PHE A 114 -3.16 -18.68 10.27
C PHE A 114 -3.95 -18.65 11.58
N GLU A 115 -3.77 -17.60 12.38
CA GLU A 115 -4.23 -17.54 13.76
C GLU A 115 -5.46 -16.64 13.94
N GLU A 116 -5.56 -15.55 13.18
CA GLU A 116 -6.52 -14.48 13.43
C GLU A 116 -7.47 -14.21 12.26
N ILE A 117 -7.15 -14.57 11.01
CA ILE A 117 -8.03 -14.29 9.85
C ILE A 117 -9.44 -14.84 10.04
N ARG A 118 -9.57 -15.96 10.77
CA ARG A 118 -10.86 -16.58 11.07
C ARG A 118 -11.76 -15.67 11.88
N SER A 119 -11.17 -14.70 12.59
CA SER A 119 -11.82 -13.73 13.47
C SER A 119 -12.09 -12.36 12.85
N MET A 120 -11.71 -12.18 11.59
CA MET A 120 -11.90 -10.95 10.87
C MET A 120 -13.33 -10.83 10.32
N ASP A 121 -13.77 -9.58 10.16
CA ASP A 121 -14.98 -9.25 9.43
C ASP A 121 -14.74 -9.17 7.90
N TYR A 122 -15.79 -8.82 7.16
CA TYR A 122 -15.73 -8.69 5.70
C TYR A 122 -14.75 -7.64 5.19
N CYS A 123 -14.29 -6.74 6.06
CA CYS A 123 -13.29 -5.74 5.77
C CYS A 123 -11.91 -6.12 6.28
N LEU A 124 -11.68 -7.40 6.60
CA LEU A 124 -10.41 -7.96 7.05
C LEU A 124 -9.84 -7.25 8.29
N GLY A 125 -10.74 -6.79 9.17
CA GLY A 125 -10.40 -6.24 10.48
C GLY A 125 -11.20 -6.91 11.59
N HIS A 126 -10.77 -6.71 12.83
CA HIS A 126 -11.47 -7.25 14.00
C HIS A 126 -11.20 -6.44 15.27
N PRO A 127 -12.09 -6.50 16.27
CA PRO A 127 -11.83 -5.98 17.59
C PRO A 127 -10.97 -6.92 18.45
N ALA A 128 -10.05 -6.33 19.21
CA ALA A 128 -9.47 -6.94 20.40
C ALA A 128 -9.59 -5.97 21.58
N ASN A 129 -10.26 -6.40 22.65
CA ASN A 129 -10.43 -5.62 23.89
C ASN A 129 -10.96 -4.19 23.63
N GLY A 130 -11.90 -4.01 22.70
CA GLY A 130 -12.44 -2.69 22.37
C GLY A 130 -11.79 -1.99 21.18
N ASN A 131 -10.56 -2.36 20.80
CA ASN A 131 -9.82 -1.72 19.71
C ASN A 131 -10.04 -2.50 18.40
N TYR A 132 -10.78 -1.90 17.47
CA TYR A 132 -10.89 -2.40 16.11
C TYR A 132 -9.62 -2.05 15.32
N HIS A 133 -9.07 -3.03 14.60
CA HIS A 133 -7.82 -2.87 13.86
C HIS A 133 -7.74 -3.78 12.65
N TYR A 134 -6.85 -3.43 11.72
CA TYR A 134 -6.52 -4.25 10.56
C TYR A 134 -5.13 -4.84 10.69
N HIS A 135 -4.98 -6.09 10.24
CA HIS A 135 -3.70 -6.71 9.93
C HIS A 135 -3.41 -6.71 8.42
N TYR A 136 -4.45 -6.66 7.59
CA TYR A 136 -4.37 -6.82 6.14
C TYR A 136 -4.87 -5.60 5.39
N PHE A 137 -4.76 -5.65 4.07
CA PHE A 137 -5.47 -4.73 3.20
C PHE A 137 -6.98 -4.87 3.39
N SER A 138 -7.59 -3.88 4.02
CA SER A 138 -9.03 -3.84 4.28
C SER A 138 -9.84 -3.60 3.00
N LYS A 139 -9.87 -4.61 2.11
CA LYS A 139 -10.78 -4.67 0.97
C LYS A 139 -12.04 -5.39 1.37
N ASN A 140 -13.08 -5.15 0.59
CA ASN A 140 -14.32 -5.88 0.68
C ASN A 140 -14.14 -7.35 0.25
N THR A 141 -14.49 -8.26 1.15
CA THR A 141 -14.61 -9.70 0.88
C THR A 141 -16.09 -10.10 0.89
N GLU A 142 -16.46 -11.07 0.05
CA GLU A 142 -17.75 -11.79 0.16
C GLU A 142 -19.03 -10.93 0.26
N GLY A 143 -19.13 -9.88 -0.56
CA GLY A 143 -20.37 -9.09 -0.65
C GLY A 143 -20.61 -8.10 0.50
N GLY A 144 -19.56 -7.79 1.29
CA GLY A 144 -19.53 -6.58 2.11
C GLY A 144 -19.69 -5.31 1.26
N ALA A 145 -19.64 -4.14 1.89
CA ALA A 145 -19.63 -2.86 1.18
C ALA A 145 -18.97 -1.79 2.05
N GLY A 146 -18.22 -0.89 1.43
CA GLY A 146 -17.69 0.31 2.09
C GLY A 146 -16.45 0.10 2.96
N CYS A 147 -15.72 -1.01 2.83
CA CYS A 147 -14.42 -1.19 3.50
C CYS A 147 -13.42 -0.09 3.12
N LEU A 148 -12.36 0.06 3.92
CA LEU A 148 -11.40 1.15 3.82
C LEU A 148 -10.75 1.27 2.43
N ASN A 149 -10.42 0.13 1.84
CA ASN A 149 -9.62 0.05 0.64
C ASN A 149 -10.37 -0.60 -0.53
N SER A 150 -10.01 -0.14 -1.71
CA SER A 150 -10.38 -0.72 -2.99
C SER A 150 -9.17 -0.64 -3.90
N CYS A 151 -9.05 -1.60 -4.82
CA CYS A 151 -8.03 -1.58 -5.85
C CYS A 151 -8.53 -2.34 -7.08
N ALA A 152 -7.90 -2.11 -8.21
CA ALA A 152 -8.26 -2.73 -9.48
C ALA A 152 -7.04 -2.78 -10.40
N ALA A 153 -7.08 -3.73 -11.34
CA ALA A 153 -6.03 -3.92 -12.32
C ALA A 153 -5.85 -2.64 -13.15
N GLY A 154 -4.59 -2.25 -13.40
CA GLY A 154 -4.29 -1.05 -14.17
C GLY A 154 -4.65 0.28 -13.46
N VAL A 155 -4.98 0.26 -12.17
CA VAL A 155 -5.22 1.48 -11.36
C VAL A 155 -4.23 1.52 -10.22
N VAL A 156 -3.42 2.59 -10.16
CA VAL A 156 -2.50 2.84 -9.03
C VAL A 156 -3.31 2.88 -7.74
N SER A 157 -2.86 2.14 -6.73
CA SER A 157 -3.53 2.06 -5.45
C SER A 157 -3.30 3.31 -4.61
N ASP A 158 -4.35 3.72 -3.92
CA ASP A 158 -4.34 4.90 -3.05
C ASP A 158 -3.62 4.66 -1.71
N LEU A 159 -3.45 5.76 -0.97
CA LEU A 159 -3.02 5.74 0.43
C LEU A 159 -3.98 4.89 1.28
N VAL A 160 -3.38 4.02 2.10
CA VAL A 160 -4.06 3.21 3.12
C VAL A 160 -3.93 3.86 4.48
N GLY A 161 -2.75 4.35 4.82
CA GLY A 161 -2.46 4.91 6.14
C GLY A 161 -1.05 5.49 6.24
N VAL A 162 -0.63 5.79 7.47
CA VAL A 162 0.70 6.31 7.77
C VAL A 162 1.31 5.50 8.92
N ALA A 163 2.54 5.03 8.72
CA ALA A 163 3.30 4.32 9.72
C ALA A 163 3.84 5.25 10.81
N LYS A 164 4.11 4.71 11.99
CA LYS A 164 4.60 5.50 13.12
C LYS A 164 6.01 6.08 12.94
N ASP A 165 6.72 5.74 11.88
CA ASP A 165 7.97 6.40 11.47
C ASP A 165 7.75 7.57 10.49
N GLY A 166 6.51 7.79 10.05
CA GLY A 166 6.12 8.87 9.14
C GLY A 166 6.04 8.49 7.68
N PHE A 167 6.51 7.31 7.27
CA PHE A 167 6.35 6.87 5.90
C PHE A 167 4.89 6.47 5.61
N PRO A 168 4.38 6.77 4.39
CA PRO A 168 3.03 6.38 4.01
C PRO A 168 2.94 4.88 3.71
N ILE A 169 1.75 4.34 3.89
CA ILE A 169 1.37 2.98 3.53
C ILE A 169 0.39 3.06 2.36
N TYR A 170 0.71 2.44 1.24
CA TYR A 170 -0.14 2.42 0.03
C TYR A 170 -0.65 1.01 -0.26
N GLY A 171 -1.75 0.91 -1.01
CA GLY A 171 -2.17 -0.38 -1.57
C GLY A 171 -1.19 -0.89 -2.63
N PRO A 172 -1.36 -2.12 -3.10
CA PRO A 172 -0.29 -2.82 -3.80
C PRO A 172 -0.08 -2.45 -5.26
N MET A 173 -1.05 -1.83 -5.96
CA MET A 173 -0.84 -1.48 -7.37
C MET A 173 0.06 -0.26 -7.50
N GLN A 174 1.30 -0.44 -7.97
CA GLN A 174 2.28 0.64 -8.15
C GLN A 174 3.00 0.51 -9.51
N TRP A 175 3.57 1.61 -9.99
CA TRP A 175 4.50 1.57 -11.12
C TRP A 175 5.82 1.00 -10.65
N TRP A 176 6.23 -0.13 -11.22
CA TRP A 176 7.40 -0.89 -10.82
C TRP A 176 8.39 -0.98 -11.98
N SER A 177 9.67 -0.68 -11.73
CA SER A 177 10.76 -0.95 -12.67
C SER A 177 11.41 -2.30 -12.33
N PRO A 178 11.33 -3.30 -13.22
CA PRO A 178 12.05 -4.55 -13.03
C PRO A 178 13.56 -4.39 -13.05
N SER A 179 14.11 -3.43 -13.81
CA SER A 179 15.57 -3.24 -13.90
C SER A 179 16.17 -2.52 -12.70
N GLU A 180 15.42 -1.60 -12.07
CA GLU A 180 15.89 -0.87 -10.89
C GLU A 180 15.46 -1.51 -9.56
N GLU A 181 14.48 -2.43 -9.61
CA GLU A 181 13.84 -3.01 -8.42
C GLU A 181 13.28 -1.92 -7.47
N LYS A 182 12.68 -0.88 -8.07
CA LYS A 182 12.06 0.26 -7.38
C LYS A 182 10.72 0.62 -7.97
N ILE A 183 9.92 1.35 -7.21
CA ILE A 183 8.69 1.96 -7.72
C ILE A 183 8.90 3.41 -8.14
N TYR A 184 7.97 3.92 -8.92
CA TYR A 184 7.92 5.31 -9.37
C TYR A 184 6.59 5.96 -9.02
N LEU A 185 6.62 7.26 -8.74
CA LEU A 185 5.45 8.12 -8.63
C LEU A 185 4.94 8.51 -10.02
N ASP A 186 5.84 8.93 -10.90
CA ASP A 186 5.56 9.30 -12.29
C ASP A 186 6.08 8.21 -13.24
N ALA A 187 5.16 7.49 -13.87
CA ALA A 187 5.50 6.48 -14.87
C ALA A 187 6.32 7.05 -16.04
N ALA A 188 6.19 8.34 -16.35
CA ALA A 188 6.96 8.98 -17.41
C ALA A 188 8.45 9.15 -17.07
N ALA A 189 8.82 9.06 -15.79
CA ALA A 189 10.20 9.11 -15.32
C ALA A 189 10.91 7.75 -15.39
N CYS A 190 10.23 6.71 -15.88
CA CYS A 190 10.71 5.33 -15.86
C CYS A 190 10.58 4.67 -17.23
N ALA A 191 11.67 4.10 -17.73
CA ALA A 191 11.72 3.55 -19.10
C ALA A 191 11.04 2.18 -19.25
N ASP A 192 11.03 1.38 -18.20
CA ASP A 192 10.58 -0.01 -18.18
C ASP A 192 9.49 -0.26 -17.11
N CYS A 193 8.82 0.80 -16.64
CA CYS A 193 7.84 0.66 -15.59
C CYS A 193 6.56 -0.06 -16.05
N GLU A 194 6.12 -0.99 -15.21
CA GLU A 194 4.88 -1.72 -15.36
C GLU A 194 3.97 -1.41 -14.16
N LEU A 195 2.70 -1.10 -14.42
CA LEU A 195 1.71 -0.98 -13.35
C LEU A 195 1.24 -2.38 -12.95
N ARG A 196 1.57 -2.80 -11.73
CA ARG A 196 1.31 -4.15 -11.23
C ARG A 196 1.09 -4.17 -9.72
N GLN A 197 0.49 -5.24 -9.21
CA GLN A 197 0.49 -5.54 -7.78
C GLN A 197 1.93 -5.86 -7.35
N ILE A 198 2.45 -5.05 -6.44
CA ILE A 198 3.69 -5.33 -5.73
C ILE A 198 3.44 -6.50 -4.78
N ARG A 199 4.34 -7.49 -4.85
CA ARG A 199 4.36 -8.67 -3.97
C ARG A 199 5.48 -8.54 -2.94
N GLU A 200 5.43 -9.38 -1.92
CA GLU A 200 6.37 -9.31 -0.79
C GLU A 200 7.82 -9.50 -1.22
N TYR A 201 8.09 -10.34 -2.22
CA TYR A 201 9.46 -10.55 -2.71
C TYR A 201 10.04 -9.34 -3.47
N GLN A 202 9.21 -8.34 -3.79
CA GLN A 202 9.64 -7.07 -4.39
C GLN A 202 9.85 -6.01 -3.31
N THR A 203 9.28 -6.19 -2.12
CA THR A 203 9.52 -5.31 -0.98
C THR A 203 10.79 -5.72 -0.24
N ASP A 204 11.32 -4.80 0.56
CA ASP A 204 12.33 -5.12 1.56
C ASP A 204 11.73 -6.00 2.68
N VAL A 205 12.60 -6.45 3.59
CA VAL A 205 12.15 -7.28 4.71
C VAL A 205 11.18 -6.54 5.65
N CYS A 206 11.15 -5.21 5.63
CA CYS A 206 10.21 -4.44 6.44
C CYS A 206 8.80 -4.38 5.83
N GLY A 207 8.62 -4.70 4.54
CA GLY A 207 7.34 -4.62 3.84
C GLY A 207 7.15 -3.32 3.05
N GLY A 208 8.22 -2.61 2.71
CA GLY A 208 8.13 -1.46 1.82
C GLY A 208 9.21 -1.44 0.77
N ILE A 209 9.27 -0.34 0.02
CA ILE A 209 10.01 -0.29 -1.23
C ILE A 209 10.49 1.13 -1.51
N GLU A 210 11.69 1.24 -2.05
CA GLU A 210 12.25 2.54 -2.44
C GLU A 210 11.55 3.09 -3.68
N VAL A 211 11.44 4.43 -3.70
CA VAL A 211 10.82 5.21 -4.77
C VAL A 211 11.93 5.92 -5.53
N ALA A 212 12.17 5.52 -6.78
CA ALA A 212 13.33 5.96 -7.56
C ALA A 212 13.28 7.46 -7.91
N ASP A 213 12.11 7.98 -8.22
CA ASP A 213 11.86 9.40 -8.50
C ASP A 213 11.44 10.20 -7.25
N GLY A 214 11.57 9.60 -6.06
CA GLY A 214 11.32 10.25 -4.79
C GLY A 214 12.47 11.16 -4.34
N SER A 215 12.18 12.06 -3.40
CA SER A 215 13.13 13.02 -2.85
C SER A 215 13.26 12.88 -1.32
N ALA A 216 14.49 12.95 -0.83
CA ALA A 216 14.74 12.98 0.62
C ALA A 216 14.30 14.31 1.26
N GLU A 217 14.18 15.39 0.45
CA GLU A 217 13.79 16.71 0.94
C GLU A 217 12.31 16.77 1.36
N ASP A 218 11.47 15.93 0.76
CA ASP A 218 10.05 15.82 1.07
C ASP A 218 9.66 14.45 1.65
N GLY A 219 10.61 13.50 1.75
CA GLY A 219 10.43 12.21 2.40
C GLY A 219 9.70 11.19 1.52
N THR A 220 9.73 11.38 0.20
CA THR A 220 9.05 10.51 -0.77
C THR A 220 9.92 9.37 -1.30
N THR A 221 11.13 9.18 -0.77
CA THR A 221 12.08 8.13 -1.21
C THR A 221 11.66 6.71 -0.89
N TYR A 222 10.64 6.51 -0.06
CA TYR A 222 10.22 5.18 0.41
C TYR A 222 8.73 5.18 0.76
N ARG A 223 8.08 4.03 0.61
CA ARG A 223 6.74 3.78 1.17
C ARG A 223 6.56 2.32 1.54
N TYR A 224 5.73 2.05 2.53
CA TYR A 224 5.24 0.70 2.77
C TYR A 224 4.15 0.34 1.77
N ILE A 225 4.12 -0.93 1.39
CA ILE A 225 3.12 -1.43 0.47
C ILE A 225 2.34 -2.53 1.16
N VAL A 226 1.01 -2.41 1.14
CA VAL A 226 0.17 -3.48 1.66
C VAL A 226 0.18 -4.63 0.65
N THR A 227 0.75 -5.76 1.00
CA THR A 227 0.89 -6.96 0.14
C THR A 227 -0.14 -8.03 0.49
N GLY A 228 -0.40 -8.95 -0.44
CA GLY A 228 -1.33 -10.06 -0.23
C GLY A 228 -0.73 -11.24 0.56
N THR A 229 0.55 -11.17 0.85
CA THR A 229 1.39 -12.17 1.52
C THR A 229 2.12 -11.49 2.67
N PHE A 230 2.65 -12.29 3.59
CA PHE A 230 3.45 -11.79 4.70
C PHE A 230 4.58 -10.85 4.17
N PRO A 231 4.78 -9.64 4.74
CA PRO A 231 4.28 -9.18 6.03
C PRO A 231 3.00 -8.34 5.98
N PHE A 232 2.20 -8.42 4.90
CA PHE A 232 0.93 -7.73 4.64
C PHE A 232 0.96 -6.20 4.65
N ASN A 233 1.67 -5.57 5.57
CA ASN A 233 1.82 -4.14 5.74
C ASN A 233 3.27 -3.82 6.11
N LEU A 234 3.67 -3.90 7.40
CA LEU A 234 5.07 -3.80 7.78
C LEU A 234 5.40 -4.57 9.06
N GLN A 235 6.64 -5.06 9.13
CA GLN A 235 7.20 -5.72 10.33
C GLN A 235 8.39 -4.98 10.94
N CYS A 236 8.93 -3.97 10.26
CA CYS A 236 9.87 -3.00 10.82
C CYS A 236 9.65 -1.61 10.27
N TYR A 237 10.14 -0.63 11.02
CA TYR A 237 10.27 0.75 10.60
C TYR A 237 11.60 0.96 9.87
N ARG A 238 11.52 1.40 8.62
CA ARG A 238 12.62 1.96 7.80
C ARG A 238 12.83 3.45 8.05
N GLY A 239 11.89 4.14 8.69
CA GLY A 239 12.07 5.54 9.09
C GLY A 239 12.64 5.69 10.50
N ASP A 240 13.31 6.81 10.74
CA ASP A 240 13.81 7.19 12.07
C ASP A 240 12.66 7.48 13.05
N ILE A 241 12.30 6.48 13.84
CA ILE A 241 11.24 6.58 14.85
C ILE A 241 11.56 7.53 16.02
N SER A 242 12.83 7.92 16.22
CA SER A 242 13.19 8.90 17.26
C SER A 242 12.59 10.28 16.98
N LEU A 243 12.26 10.54 15.71
CA LEU A 243 11.57 11.75 15.27
C LEU A 243 10.08 11.73 15.61
N SER A 244 9.51 10.57 15.90
CA SER A 244 8.10 10.43 16.22
C SER A 244 7.82 10.58 17.71
N ARG A 245 6.59 10.98 18.05
CA ARG A 245 6.19 11.21 19.45
C ARG A 245 4.87 10.55 19.78
N THR A 246 4.76 10.10 21.03
CA THR A 246 3.54 9.55 21.64
C THR A 246 3.17 10.37 22.88
N PRO A 247 1.88 10.41 23.29
CA PRO A 247 1.48 11.05 24.53
C PRO A 247 2.21 10.51 25.76
N ALA A 248 2.54 11.40 26.69
CA ALA A 248 3.14 11.08 27.98
C ALA A 248 2.66 12.08 29.05
N GLY A 249 1.63 11.70 29.80
CA GLY A 249 0.95 12.61 30.73
C GLY A 249 0.37 13.80 29.97
N ALA A 250 0.69 15.02 30.41
CA ALA A 250 0.29 16.25 29.71
C ALA A 250 1.19 16.62 28.51
N GLY A 251 2.26 15.85 28.27
CA GLY A 251 3.27 16.14 27.26
C GLY A 251 3.41 15.05 26.20
N TRP A 252 4.54 15.10 25.50
CA TRP A 252 4.91 14.19 24.43
C TRP A 252 6.30 13.64 24.70
N ARG A 253 6.50 12.35 24.44
CA ARG A 253 7.82 11.70 24.51
C ARG A 253 8.15 11.02 23.19
N GLU A 254 9.40 10.66 23.01
CA GLU A 254 9.84 9.81 21.90
C GLU A 254 9.03 8.52 21.79
N PHE A 255 8.69 8.17 20.56
CA PHE A 255 8.17 6.84 20.29
C PHE A 255 9.30 5.83 20.35
N THR A 256 9.12 4.77 21.15
CA THR A 256 10.07 3.67 21.30
C THR A 256 9.33 2.35 21.19
N VAL A 257 10.02 1.32 20.69
CA VAL A 257 9.50 -0.05 20.60
C VAL A 257 10.19 -0.91 21.64
N ASN A 258 9.43 -1.45 22.58
CA ASN A 258 9.96 -2.30 23.67
C ASN A 258 9.38 -3.73 23.65
N ASN A 259 8.55 -4.03 22.65
CA ASN A 259 7.76 -5.26 22.55
C ASN A 259 7.62 -5.65 21.07
N SER A 260 8.65 -6.23 20.46
CA SER A 260 8.57 -6.70 19.08
C SER A 260 8.61 -8.21 19.02
N CYS A 261 8.02 -8.77 17.96
CA CYS A 261 8.16 -10.18 17.65
C CYS A 261 9.50 -10.51 17.00
N GLY A 262 10.30 -9.54 16.57
CA GLY A 262 11.45 -9.79 15.71
C GLY A 262 11.01 -9.96 14.24
N ILE A 263 11.99 -9.92 13.34
CA ILE A 263 11.76 -9.97 11.89
C ILE A 263 11.67 -11.42 11.42
N ASN A 264 10.68 -11.71 10.57
CA ASN A 264 10.32 -13.05 10.12
C ASN A 264 10.24 -14.05 11.28
N ASN A 265 9.72 -13.63 12.43
CA ASN A 265 9.71 -14.51 13.60
C ASN A 265 8.76 -15.68 13.34
N THR A 266 9.33 -16.88 13.41
CA THR A 266 8.63 -18.15 13.23
C THR A 266 8.57 -18.97 14.53
N GLU A 267 8.84 -18.33 15.67
CA GLU A 267 8.89 -18.90 17.03
C GLU A 267 9.50 -20.32 17.05
N GLY A 268 10.82 -20.41 16.84
CA GLY A 268 11.55 -21.69 16.85
C GLY A 268 11.19 -22.64 15.69
N GLY A 269 10.61 -22.11 14.60
CA GLY A 269 10.17 -22.89 13.43
C GLY A 269 8.80 -23.54 13.61
N THR A 270 8.01 -23.11 14.60
CA THR A 270 6.67 -23.65 14.88
C THR A 270 5.55 -22.84 14.23
N CYS A 271 5.80 -21.57 13.90
CA CYS A 271 4.88 -20.75 13.10
C CYS A 271 5.23 -20.85 11.61
N GLU A 272 4.21 -20.96 10.77
CA GLU A 272 4.30 -20.84 9.32
C GLU A 272 4.10 -19.37 8.93
N LEU A 273 4.71 -18.94 7.83
CA LEU A 273 4.46 -17.63 7.21
C LEU A 273 3.69 -17.84 5.91
N MET A 274 2.63 -17.07 5.69
CA MET A 274 1.89 -17.07 4.43
C MET A 274 2.62 -16.19 3.40
N ASN A 275 3.77 -16.67 2.94
CA ASN A 275 4.54 -16.08 1.86
C ASN A 275 4.30 -16.83 0.53
N GLU A 276 4.87 -16.32 -0.56
CA GLU A 276 4.75 -16.93 -1.88
C GLU A 276 5.23 -18.40 -1.89
N ASP A 277 6.33 -18.74 -1.20
CA ASP A 277 6.83 -20.12 -1.11
C ASP A 277 5.79 -21.07 -0.48
N PHE A 278 5.15 -20.65 0.61
CA PHE A 278 4.10 -21.42 1.25
C PHE A 278 2.92 -21.64 0.30
N LEU A 279 2.48 -20.59 -0.39
CA LEU A 279 1.35 -20.67 -1.32
C LEU A 279 1.66 -21.54 -2.54
N GLN A 280 2.86 -21.44 -3.08
CA GLN A 280 3.34 -22.33 -4.14
C GLN A 280 3.40 -23.79 -3.68
N SER A 281 3.76 -24.05 -2.42
CA SER A 281 3.75 -25.41 -1.85
C SER A 281 2.35 -26.03 -1.79
N LEU A 282 1.31 -25.20 -1.73
CA LEU A 282 -0.09 -25.60 -1.81
C LEU A 282 -0.60 -25.72 -3.25
N GLY A 283 0.21 -25.36 -4.25
CA GLY A 283 -0.22 -25.26 -5.63
C GLY A 283 -1.20 -24.11 -5.86
N CYS A 284 -1.20 -23.09 -4.99
CA CYS A 284 -1.99 -21.89 -5.20
C CYS A 284 -1.42 -21.08 -6.37
N THR A 285 -2.33 -20.50 -7.15
CA THR A 285 -2.02 -19.61 -8.27
C THR A 285 -2.83 -18.32 -8.14
N PRO A 286 -2.48 -17.26 -8.91
CA PRO A 286 -3.26 -16.04 -8.95
C PRO A 286 -4.75 -16.23 -9.26
N GLY A 287 -5.59 -15.91 -8.28
CA GLY A 287 -7.05 -16.04 -8.35
C GLY A 287 -7.59 -17.45 -8.10
N ASN A 288 -6.73 -18.37 -7.66
CA ASN A 288 -7.12 -19.76 -7.39
C ASN A 288 -6.31 -20.33 -6.22
N CYS A 289 -6.69 -19.93 -5.00
CA CYS A 289 -6.20 -20.55 -3.77
C CYS A 289 -7.40 -20.93 -2.87
N PRO A 290 -8.12 -22.04 -3.16
CA PRO A 290 -9.33 -22.43 -2.44
C PRO A 290 -9.07 -23.03 -1.06
N TYR A 291 -7.86 -22.85 -0.53
CA TYR A 291 -7.51 -23.27 0.81
C TYR A 291 -8.07 -22.29 1.82
N ASN A 292 -8.69 -22.83 2.86
CA ASN A 292 -9.03 -22.05 4.04
C ASN A 292 -7.92 -22.31 5.08
N PRO A 293 -7.49 -21.30 5.85
CA PRO A 293 -6.60 -21.50 7.00
C PRO A 293 -7.01 -22.67 7.94
N ASN A 294 -8.30 -23.01 8.00
CA ASN A 294 -8.87 -24.18 8.67
C ASN A 294 -8.42 -25.53 8.12
N THR A 295 -8.18 -25.66 6.81
CA THR A 295 -7.72 -26.90 6.18
C THR A 295 -6.20 -27.04 6.20
N LEU A 296 -5.48 -25.93 6.39
CA LEU A 296 -4.01 -25.87 6.41
C LEU A 296 -3.43 -26.23 7.78
N ARG A 297 -4.08 -25.83 8.88
CA ARG A 297 -3.75 -26.30 10.23
C ARG A 297 -4.82 -27.25 10.75
N LYS A 298 -4.42 -28.46 11.22
CA LYS A 298 -5.26 -29.46 11.91
C LYS A 298 -5.76 -28.96 13.29
N LEU A 299 -6.45 -27.82 13.33
CA LEU A 299 -6.94 -27.20 14.56
C LEU A 299 -8.47 -27.32 14.62
N ASN A 300 -8.93 -28.22 15.47
CA ASN A 300 -10.33 -28.56 15.71
C ASN A 300 -11.06 -27.54 16.62
N TYR A 301 -10.85 -26.23 16.43
CA TYR A 301 -11.51 -25.20 17.24
C TYR A 301 -12.40 -24.29 16.38
N TRP A 302 -13.68 -24.27 16.74
CA TRP A 302 -14.76 -23.33 16.38
C TRP A 302 -14.62 -22.60 15.02
N GLN A 303 -15.14 -23.24 13.98
CA GLN A 303 -15.31 -22.68 12.63
C GLN A 303 -16.31 -21.53 12.62
N ARG A 304 -15.86 -20.27 12.51
CA ARG A 304 -16.78 -19.10 12.47
C ARG A 304 -16.55 -18.09 11.34
N SER A 305 -15.47 -18.23 10.56
CA SER A 305 -15.45 -17.87 9.15
C SER A 305 -15.01 -19.10 8.36
N ARG A 306 -15.97 -19.79 7.76
CA ARG A 306 -15.71 -20.93 6.86
C ARG A 306 -15.43 -20.48 5.42
N THR A 307 -15.61 -19.19 5.15
CA THR A 307 -15.68 -18.64 3.80
C THR A 307 -14.42 -17.89 3.41
N HIS A 308 -13.74 -17.22 4.36
CA HIS A 308 -12.46 -16.56 4.06
C HIS A 308 -11.47 -17.60 3.55
N VAL A 309 -11.24 -17.55 2.25
CA VAL A 309 -10.22 -18.33 1.57
C VAL A 309 -8.95 -17.51 1.56
N VAL A 310 -7.80 -18.18 1.54
CA VAL A 310 -6.49 -17.52 1.43
C VAL A 310 -6.44 -16.58 0.22
N ASP A 311 -7.19 -16.91 -0.84
CA ASP A 311 -7.36 -16.07 -2.03
C ASP A 311 -7.85 -14.63 -1.74
N ASP A 312 -8.71 -14.44 -0.73
CA ASP A 312 -9.22 -13.11 -0.35
C ASP A 312 -8.11 -12.15 0.07
N VAL A 313 -7.05 -12.70 0.67
CA VAL A 313 -5.85 -11.97 1.09
C VAL A 313 -4.80 -11.96 -0.01
N TYR A 314 -4.62 -13.06 -0.73
CA TYR A 314 -3.51 -13.27 -1.67
C TYR A 314 -3.57 -12.39 -2.93
N HIS A 315 -4.73 -12.28 -3.61
CA HIS A 315 -4.85 -11.53 -4.87
C HIS A 315 -5.95 -10.49 -4.80
N GLN A 316 -5.53 -9.25 -4.55
CA GLN A 316 -6.46 -8.21 -4.19
C GLN A 316 -6.76 -7.26 -5.33
N CYS A 317 -5.78 -7.03 -6.21
CA CYS A 317 -5.80 -5.85 -7.05
C CYS A 317 -5.44 -6.10 -8.51
N ASP A 318 -4.71 -7.17 -8.84
CA ASP A 318 -4.30 -7.44 -10.23
C ASP A 318 -5.45 -7.84 -11.18
N GLY A 319 -6.66 -8.06 -10.67
CA GLY A 319 -7.80 -8.52 -11.48
C GLY A 319 -7.61 -9.91 -12.12
N CYS A 320 -6.56 -10.61 -11.69
CA CYS A 320 -6.19 -11.95 -12.12
C CYS A 320 -7.11 -12.99 -11.50
N THR A 321 -7.87 -13.68 -12.34
CA THR A 321 -8.78 -14.75 -11.93
C THR A 321 -8.38 -16.11 -12.49
N ASP A 322 -7.20 -16.23 -13.14
CA ASP A 322 -6.70 -17.49 -13.67
C ASP A 322 -5.15 -17.58 -13.76
N ASP A 323 -4.68 -18.80 -13.97
CA ASP A 323 -3.26 -19.19 -14.07
C ASP A 323 -2.48 -18.47 -15.20
N ASN A 324 -3.18 -17.84 -16.16
CA ASN A 324 -2.53 -17.16 -17.28
C ASN A 324 -1.94 -15.80 -16.88
N CYS A 325 -2.22 -15.32 -15.67
CA CYS A 325 -1.60 -14.12 -15.13
C CYS A 325 -0.11 -14.26 -14.81
N ILE A 326 0.48 -15.45 -14.98
CA ILE A 326 1.91 -15.73 -14.74
C ILE A 326 2.75 -15.52 -16.00
N THR A 327 2.19 -15.24 -17.19
CA THR A 327 3.03 -14.97 -18.38
C THR A 327 3.60 -13.55 -18.39
N TYR A 328 4.52 -13.26 -17.48
CA TYR A 328 5.60 -12.32 -17.76
C TYR A 328 6.86 -13.15 -17.98
N THR A 329 7.13 -13.41 -19.26
CA THR A 329 8.35 -14.04 -19.72
C THR A 329 9.53 -13.30 -19.10
N THR A 330 10.20 -13.91 -18.12
CA THR A 330 11.57 -13.55 -17.79
C THR A 330 12.34 -13.80 -19.08
N THR A 331 12.58 -12.75 -19.87
CA THR A 331 13.49 -12.84 -20.98
C THR A 331 14.87 -12.88 -20.35
N THR A 332 15.25 -14.06 -19.85
CA THR A 332 16.63 -14.36 -19.52
C THR A 332 17.38 -14.25 -20.82
N SER A 333 17.96 -13.07 -21.08
CA SER A 333 18.95 -12.88 -22.13
C SER A 333 20.16 -13.73 -21.76
N THR A 334 20.09 -15.01 -22.16
CA THR A 334 21.27 -15.87 -22.24
C THR A 334 22.13 -15.29 -23.34
N THR A 335 23.08 -14.45 -22.95
CA THR A 335 24.20 -14.07 -23.82
C THR A 335 24.99 -15.35 -24.09
N SER A 336 24.66 -16.04 -25.18
CA SER A 336 25.49 -17.11 -25.70
C SER A 336 26.76 -16.49 -26.25
N THR A 337 27.83 -16.53 -25.43
CA THR A 337 29.20 -16.34 -25.90
C THR A 337 29.52 -17.45 -26.90
N THR A 338 29.32 -17.14 -28.18
CA THR A 338 29.82 -17.98 -29.27
C THR A 338 31.35 -17.84 -29.29
N THR A 339 32.03 -18.86 -28.78
CA THR A 339 33.47 -19.01 -28.94
C THR A 339 33.78 -19.22 -30.42
N THR A 340 34.43 -18.23 -31.03
CA THR A 340 34.94 -18.33 -32.40
C THR A 340 36.22 -19.17 -32.37
N PRO A 341 36.33 -20.25 -33.18
CA PRO A 341 37.54 -21.06 -33.21
C PRO A 341 38.68 -20.26 -33.86
N THR A 342 39.78 -20.09 -33.13
CA THR A 342 41.01 -19.49 -33.62
C THR A 342 41.61 -20.39 -34.69
N THR A 343 41.59 -19.93 -35.94
CA THR A 343 42.30 -20.60 -37.04
C THR A 343 43.59 -19.85 -37.31
N THR A 344 44.71 -20.47 -36.94
CA THR A 344 46.06 -20.03 -37.27
C THR A 344 46.23 -20.07 -38.79
N THR A 345 46.50 -18.92 -39.43
CA THR A 345 46.94 -18.91 -40.82
C THR A 345 48.15 -18.00 -41.01
N THR A 346 49.20 -18.63 -41.51
CA THR A 346 50.53 -18.13 -41.82
C THR A 346 50.51 -16.96 -42.80
N SER A 347 51.32 -15.93 -42.50
CA SER A 347 51.56 -14.79 -43.39
C SER A 347 52.27 -15.24 -44.67
N THR A 348 51.72 -14.86 -45.82
CA THR A 348 52.46 -14.80 -47.08
C THR A 348 52.23 -13.44 -47.72
N THR A 349 53.30 -12.68 -47.86
CA THR A 349 53.34 -11.37 -48.49
C THR A 349 53.26 -11.52 -50.00
N THR A 350 52.35 -10.79 -50.66
CA THR A 350 52.49 -10.50 -52.10
C THR A 350 51.98 -9.09 -52.40
N THR A 351 52.90 -8.26 -52.88
CA THR A 351 52.72 -6.89 -53.32
C THR A 351 52.16 -6.86 -54.75
N THR A 352 51.12 -6.07 -55.07
CA THR A 352 50.96 -5.41 -56.38
C THR A 352 49.96 -4.23 -56.31
N THR A 353 50.52 -3.05 -56.53
CA THR A 353 50.10 -1.84 -57.29
C THR A 353 48.63 -1.40 -57.44
N THR A 354 48.40 -0.19 -56.92
CA THR A 354 47.54 0.96 -57.29
C THR A 354 46.63 0.90 -58.51
N THR A 355 45.38 1.40 -58.35
CA THR A 355 44.76 2.37 -59.28
C THR A 355 43.75 3.25 -58.53
N THR A 356 43.97 4.56 -58.58
CA THR A 356 43.11 5.62 -58.04
C THR A 356 42.06 5.99 -59.08
N THR A 357 40.79 6.18 -58.68
CA THR A 357 39.85 7.01 -59.44
C THR A 357 38.92 7.74 -58.48
N SER A 358 39.02 9.06 -58.51
CA SER A 358 38.16 10.01 -57.83
C SER A 358 36.83 10.17 -58.56
N THR A 359 35.73 10.29 -57.82
CA THR A 359 34.53 10.98 -58.30
C THR A 359 33.94 11.83 -57.18
N THR A 360 33.90 13.13 -57.47
CA THR A 360 33.24 14.20 -56.71
C THR A 360 31.78 14.29 -57.14
N THR A 361 30.84 14.37 -56.20
CA THR A 361 29.51 14.95 -56.49
C THR A 361 29.01 15.79 -55.32
N THR A 362 28.52 16.97 -55.70
CA THR A 362 28.19 18.17 -54.95
C THR A 362 26.86 18.10 -54.19
N THR A 363 26.81 18.87 -53.12
CA THR A 363 25.71 19.28 -52.23
C THR A 363 24.44 19.76 -52.93
N THR A 364 23.26 19.52 -52.34
CA THR A 364 22.12 20.46 -52.41
C THR A 364 21.36 20.44 -51.09
N THR A 365 21.26 21.62 -50.48
CA THR A 365 20.57 21.92 -49.23
C THR A 365 19.19 22.50 -49.56
N THR A 366 18.12 22.03 -48.91
CA THR A 366 16.80 22.67 -48.97
C THR A 366 16.31 22.94 -47.56
N SER A 367 16.13 24.23 -47.24
CA SER A 367 15.55 24.73 -46.00
C SER A 367 14.06 25.01 -46.21
N THR A 368 13.23 24.61 -45.26
CA THR A 368 11.79 24.92 -45.24
C THR A 368 11.47 25.79 -44.03
N THR A 369 10.91 26.96 -44.32
CA THR A 369 10.48 28.00 -43.36
C THR A 369 9.04 27.75 -42.93
N THR A 370 8.75 27.75 -41.63
CA THR A 370 7.38 27.69 -41.10
C THR A 370 7.02 29.02 -40.45
N THR A 371 5.96 29.65 -40.97
CA THR A 371 5.41 30.95 -40.53
C THR A 371 4.45 30.76 -39.36
N THR A 372 4.62 31.59 -38.32
CA THR A 372 3.73 31.70 -37.15
C THR A 372 2.60 32.71 -37.43
N THR A 373 1.35 32.32 -37.19
CA THR A 373 0.19 33.23 -37.22
C THR A 373 -0.38 33.36 -35.81
N THR A 374 -0.36 34.58 -35.27
CA THR A 374 -0.93 34.95 -33.97
C THR A 374 -2.33 35.53 -34.18
N THR A 375 -3.35 34.93 -33.54
CA THR A 375 -4.72 35.45 -33.55
C THR A 375 -5.04 36.03 -32.17
N THR A 376 -5.26 37.34 -32.13
CA THR A 376 -5.68 38.12 -30.95
C THR A 376 -7.21 38.15 -30.90
N THR A 377 -7.81 37.65 -29.83
CA THR A 377 -9.25 37.77 -29.57
C THR A 377 -9.50 38.75 -28.44
N THR A 378 -10.13 39.87 -28.79
CA THR A 378 -10.62 40.92 -27.87
C THR A 378 -12.04 40.57 -27.43
N THR A 379 -12.29 40.50 -26.12
CA THR A 379 -13.66 40.36 -25.57
C THR A 379 -14.03 41.59 -24.76
N THR A 380 -15.10 42.25 -25.20
CA THR A 380 -15.68 43.49 -24.69
C THR A 380 -16.48 43.25 -23.40
N THR A 381 -16.33 44.16 -22.44
CA THR A 381 -17.08 44.24 -21.19
C THR A 381 -18.43 44.92 -21.42
N THR A 382 -19.53 44.34 -20.92
CA THR A 382 -20.83 45.00 -20.82
C THR A 382 -21.28 45.00 -19.36
N THR A 383 -21.44 46.20 -18.81
CA THR A 383 -21.92 46.47 -17.45
C THR A 383 -23.44 46.64 -17.48
N THR A 384 -24.17 45.85 -16.69
CA THR A 384 -25.60 46.08 -16.42
C THR A 384 -25.80 46.23 -14.92
N THR A 385 -26.21 47.42 -14.50
CA THR A 385 -26.55 47.78 -13.12
C THR A 385 -27.99 47.34 -12.83
N THR A 386 -28.22 46.60 -11.75
CA THR A 386 -29.56 46.45 -11.17
C THR A 386 -29.44 46.43 -9.66
N THR A 387 -30.06 47.43 -9.03
CA THR A 387 -30.13 47.65 -7.59
C THR A 387 -31.32 46.89 -7.01
N THR A 388 -31.13 45.99 -6.04
CA THR A 388 -32.16 45.75 -5.00
C THR A 388 -31.58 45.18 -3.69
N THR A 389 -32.25 45.61 -2.63
CA THR A 389 -32.00 45.66 -1.19
C THR A 389 -31.67 44.34 -0.46
N SER A 390 -30.91 44.51 0.61
CA SER A 390 -30.34 43.57 1.57
C SER A 390 -31.31 42.68 2.37
N THR A 391 -30.91 41.42 2.58
CA THR A 391 -31.18 40.65 3.81
C THR A 391 -29.92 39.87 4.21
N THR A 392 -29.49 40.05 5.46
CA THR A 392 -28.26 39.52 6.05
C THR A 392 -28.42 38.02 6.37
N SER A 393 -27.57 37.17 5.78
CA SER A 393 -27.34 35.81 6.27
C SER A 393 -25.83 35.51 6.31
N THR A 394 -25.35 35.14 7.48
CA THR A 394 -23.95 34.85 7.77
C THR A 394 -23.59 33.50 7.16
N THR A 395 -22.85 33.50 6.05
CA THR A 395 -22.37 32.28 5.38
C THR A 395 -20.91 32.04 5.71
N THR A 396 -20.63 30.96 6.44
CA THR A 396 -19.29 30.43 6.70
C THR A 396 -18.68 29.96 5.37
N THR A 397 -17.54 30.54 4.99
CA THR A 397 -16.87 30.27 3.72
C THR A 397 -16.05 28.98 3.79
N THR A 398 -16.55 27.91 3.16
CA THR A 398 -15.77 26.70 2.89
C THR A 398 -14.87 26.95 1.67
N ARG A 399 -13.58 27.18 1.89
CA ARG A 399 -12.57 27.12 0.82
C ARG A 399 -12.32 25.66 0.46
N LYS A 400 -12.78 25.24 -0.73
CA LYS A 400 -12.35 24.00 -1.38
C LYS A 400 -10.84 24.07 -1.63
N LEU A 401 -10.05 23.25 -0.91
CA LEU A 401 -8.69 22.93 -1.33
C LEU A 401 -8.76 22.04 -2.58
N LYS A 402 -8.15 22.49 -3.67
CA LYS A 402 -7.76 21.62 -4.79
C LYS A 402 -6.56 20.80 -4.32
N PHE A 403 -6.74 19.50 -4.14
CA PHE A 403 -5.62 18.57 -4.11
C PHE A 403 -4.97 18.58 -5.50
N ARG A 404 -3.68 18.96 -5.57
CA ARG A 404 -2.85 18.54 -6.70
C ARG A 404 -2.63 17.04 -6.51
N LYS A 405 -2.84 16.28 -7.59
CA LYS A 405 -2.28 14.93 -7.71
C LYS A 405 -0.79 15.03 -7.35
N LEU A 406 -0.41 14.33 -6.29
CA LEU A 406 0.96 13.92 -6.02
C LEU A 406 1.07 12.48 -6.49
#